data_AF-A0A1C8DQ23-F1
#
_entry.id   AF-A0A1C8DQ23-F1
#
_cell.length_a   1.000
_cell.length_b   1.000
_cell.length_c   1.000
_cell.angle_alpha   90.00
_cell.angle_beta   90.00
_cell.angle_gamma   90.00
#
_symmetry.space_group_name_H-M   'P 1'
#
loop_
_entity.id
_entity.type
_entity.pdbx_description
1 polymer ?
#
loop_
_entity_poly.entity_id
_entity_poly.type
_entity_poly.pdbx_seq_one_letter_code
_entity_poly.pdbx_strand_id
1 'polypeptide(L)'
;IANGMYGMVIVEPKEGLPKVDKELALVQSEWYFGPQGQPISLSKASAAAPAPDFVVFNGVANQYKDNPLKVGTGERVRIFVLNAGPSVDSSFHVIG
;
A
#
# COMPACT_ATOMS: atom_id res chain seq x y z
N ILE A 1 -6.93 2.88 11.42
CA ILE A 1 -6.10 2.65 10.22
C ILE A 1 -5.18 1.44 10.38
N ALA A 2 -4.32 1.39 11.41
CA ALA A 2 -3.31 0.32 11.56
C ALA A 2 -3.83 -1.14 11.54
N ASN A 3 -5.12 -1.38 11.75
CA ASN A 3 -5.78 -2.69 11.63
C ASN A 3 -6.25 -3.03 10.20
N GLY A 4 -5.84 -2.27 9.17
CA GLY A 4 -6.25 -2.52 7.79
C GLY A 4 -7.52 -1.76 7.35
N MET A 5 -8.11 -0.93 8.21
CA MET A 5 -9.32 -0.17 7.89
C MET A 5 -8.98 1.10 7.11
N TYR A 6 -8.64 0.93 5.83
CA TYR A 6 -8.34 2.01 4.89
C TYR A 6 -8.64 1.54 3.45
N GLY A 7 -8.77 2.49 2.54
CA GLY A 7 -9.02 2.23 1.14
C GLY A 7 -8.84 3.49 0.32
N MET A 8 -8.89 3.31 -1.00
CA MET A 8 -8.76 4.40 -1.96
C MET A 8 -10.08 4.61 -2.68
N VAL A 9 -10.49 5.86 -2.82
CA VAL A 9 -11.56 6.28 -3.72
C VAL A 9 -10.92 7.17 -4.79
N ILE A 10 -11.13 6.83 -6.05
CA ILE A 10 -10.68 7.60 -7.20
C ILE A 10 -11.89 8.34 -7.75
N VAL A 11 -11.86 9.67 -7.69
CA VAL A 11 -12.91 10.52 -8.25
C VAL A 11 -12.38 11.09 -9.57
N GLU A 12 -12.87 10.55 -10.68
CA GLU A 12 -12.46 11.00 -12.00
C GLU A 12 -13.06 12.36 -12.37
N PRO A 13 -12.36 13.15 -13.19
CA PRO A 13 -12.96 14.33 -13.81
C PRO A 13 -14.06 13.92 -14.79
N LYS A 14 -14.93 14.86 -15.21
CA LYS A 14 -16.09 14.55 -16.06
C LYS A 14 -15.70 13.95 -17.42
N GLU A 15 -14.56 14.39 -17.94
CA GLU A 15 -13.96 13.94 -19.18
C GLU A 15 -13.23 12.59 -19.06
N GLY A 16 -13.08 12.07 -17.84
CA GLY A 16 -12.35 10.84 -17.52
C GLY A 16 -10.82 11.02 -17.51
N LEU A 17 -10.11 10.01 -17.00
CA LEU A 17 -8.65 9.98 -17.08
C LEU A 17 -8.15 9.56 -18.48
N PRO A 18 -6.94 9.97 -18.90
CA PRO A 18 -6.34 9.49 -20.15
C PRO A 18 -6.31 7.96 -20.22
N LYS A 19 -6.53 7.37 -21.40
CA LYS A 19 -6.48 5.91 -21.55
C LYS A 19 -5.06 5.38 -21.33
N VAL A 20 -4.97 4.23 -20.68
CA VAL A 20 -3.76 3.44 -20.44
C VAL A 20 -4.10 1.96 -20.64
N ASP A 21 -3.11 1.11 -20.84
CA ASP A 21 -3.32 -0.32 -21.08
C ASP A 21 -3.64 -1.07 -19.78
N LYS A 22 -3.11 -0.58 -18.65
CA LYS A 22 -3.34 -1.19 -17.34
C LYS A 22 -3.36 -0.16 -16.21
N GLU A 23 -4.28 -0.36 -15.29
CA GLU A 23 -4.38 0.39 -14.04
C GLU A 23 -4.15 -0.53 -12.85
N LEU A 24 -3.37 -0.05 -11.88
CA LEU A 24 -3.02 -0.77 -10.66
C LEU A 24 -3.30 0.12 -9.45
N ALA A 25 -3.80 -0.46 -8.36
CA ALA A 25 -3.95 0.23 -7.08
C ALA A 25 -3.03 -0.42 -6.05
N LEU A 26 -2.11 0.37 -5.50
CA LEU A 26 -1.18 -0.03 -4.46
C LEU A 26 -1.39 0.82 -3.22
N VAL A 27 -1.66 0.16 -2.10
CA VAL A 27 -1.83 0.78 -0.79
C VAL A 27 -0.67 0.38 0.08
N GLN A 28 0.23 1.31 0.39
CA GLN A 28 1.24 1.11 1.42
C GLN A 28 0.59 1.22 2.79
N SER A 29 0.95 0.32 3.70
CA SER A 29 0.57 0.39 5.10
C SER A 29 1.62 -0.28 5.98
N GLU A 30 1.64 0.08 7.26
CA GLU A 30 2.43 -0.62 8.25
C GLU A 30 1.60 -1.55 9.13
N TRP A 31 2.24 -2.64 9.58
CA TRP A 31 1.73 -3.51 10.63
C TRP A 31 2.54 -3.35 11.91
N TYR A 32 1.84 -3.22 13.03
CA TYR A 32 2.39 -3.16 14.38
C TYR A 32 1.79 -4.29 15.21
N PHE A 33 2.41 -5.46 15.24
CA PHE A 33 1.82 -6.64 15.86
C PHE A 33 1.81 -6.54 17.39
N GLY A 34 0.67 -6.91 17.97
CA GLY A 34 0.58 -7.28 19.38
C GLY A 34 1.06 -8.72 19.60
N PRO A 35 0.84 -9.28 20.80
CA PRO A 35 1.10 -10.68 21.08
C PRO A 35 0.40 -11.62 20.10
N GLN A 36 0.93 -12.84 19.95
CA GLN A 36 0.34 -13.84 19.05
C GLN A 36 -1.15 -14.06 19.37
N GLY A 37 -2.00 -14.01 18.33
CA GLY A 37 -3.45 -14.18 18.46
C GLY A 37 -4.17 -12.96 19.02
N GLN A 38 -3.47 -11.85 19.28
CA GLN A 38 -4.06 -10.57 19.67
C GLN A 38 -4.11 -9.61 18.47
N PRO A 39 -4.96 -8.58 18.53
CA PRO A 39 -4.93 -7.48 17.56
C PRO A 39 -3.57 -6.78 17.53
N ILE A 40 -3.42 -5.82 16.61
CA ILE A 40 -2.26 -4.94 16.56
C ILE A 40 -2.01 -4.25 17.92
N SER A 41 -0.76 -3.84 18.14
CA SER A 41 -0.39 -2.99 19.26
C SER A 41 -0.60 -1.52 18.90
N LEU A 42 -1.62 -0.89 19.51
CA LEU A 42 -1.83 0.55 19.39
C LEU A 42 -0.68 1.36 20.00
N SER A 43 -0.09 0.89 21.10
CA SER A 43 1.05 1.56 21.74
C SER A 43 2.28 1.61 20.85
N LYS A 44 2.58 0.53 20.12
CA LYS A 44 3.63 0.53 19.07
C LYS A 44 3.27 1.49 17.94
N ALA A 45 2.05 1.42 17.43
CA ALA A 45 1.60 2.24 16.29
C ALA A 45 1.62 3.75 16.58
N SER A 46 1.39 4.14 17.85
CA SER A 46 1.39 5.54 18.29
C SER A 46 2.73 6.03 18.85
N ALA A 47 3.80 5.24 18.73
CA ALA A 47 5.11 5.63 19.23
C ALA A 47 5.68 6.82 18.44
N ALA A 48 6.31 7.77 19.14
CA ALA A 48 6.93 8.95 18.50
C ALA A 48 8.05 8.59 17.52
N ALA A 49 8.73 7.46 17.75
CA ALA A 49 9.67 6.86 16.81
C ALA A 49 9.03 5.58 16.24
N PRO A 50 8.50 5.61 15.01
CA PRO A 50 7.83 4.46 14.41
C PRO A 50 8.79 3.30 14.21
N ALA A 51 8.37 2.11 14.63
CA ALA A 51 9.10 0.85 14.45
C ALA A 51 8.12 -0.26 14.03
N PRO A 52 7.65 -0.26 12.77
CA PRO A 52 6.69 -1.25 12.30
C PRO A 52 7.33 -2.64 12.17
N ASP A 53 6.55 -3.67 12.46
CA ASP A 53 6.96 -5.07 12.28
C ASP A 53 7.00 -5.42 10.78
N PHE A 54 6.09 -4.84 9.99
CA PHE A 54 6.12 -4.92 8.53
C PHE A 54 5.70 -3.59 7.89
N VAL A 55 6.27 -3.29 6.73
CA VAL A 55 5.76 -2.30 5.77
C VAL A 55 5.41 -3.07 4.50
N VAL A 56 4.17 -2.95 4.04
CA VAL A 56 3.63 -3.79 2.97
C VAL A 56 2.86 -2.96 1.94
N PHE A 57 2.76 -3.48 0.72
CA PHE A 57 1.71 -3.09 -0.21
C PHE A 57 0.54 -4.04 -0.09
N ASN A 58 -0.69 -3.51 -0.12
CA ASN A 58 -1.96 -4.23 -0.14
C ASN A 58 -2.11 -5.28 0.99
N GLY A 59 -1.63 -4.95 2.18
CA GLY A 59 -1.91 -5.65 3.44
C GLY A 59 -1.16 -6.97 3.69
N VAL A 60 -0.54 -7.57 2.68
CA VAL A 60 0.10 -8.90 2.81
C VAL A 60 1.60 -8.82 2.55
N ALA A 61 2.40 -9.28 3.53
CA ALA A 61 3.84 -9.33 3.41
C ALA A 61 4.26 -10.24 2.24
N ASN A 62 5.21 -9.80 1.43
CA ASN A 62 5.77 -10.53 0.29
C ASN A 62 4.78 -10.96 -0.81
N GLN A 63 3.51 -10.53 -0.80
CA GLN A 63 2.54 -11.04 -1.77
C GLN A 63 2.93 -10.85 -3.23
N TYR A 64 3.63 -9.75 -3.56
CA TYR A 64 4.07 -9.47 -4.94
C TYR A 64 5.42 -10.09 -5.30
N LYS A 65 6.13 -10.66 -4.32
CA LYS A 65 7.23 -11.58 -4.59
C LYS A 65 6.68 -12.92 -5.05
N ASP A 66 5.66 -13.42 -4.37
CA ASP A 66 5.09 -14.74 -4.62
C ASP A 66 4.05 -14.73 -5.76
N ASN A 67 3.32 -13.62 -5.91
CA ASN A 67 2.32 -13.37 -6.94
C ASN A 67 2.60 -12.02 -7.64
N PRO A 68 3.59 -11.95 -8.55
CA PRO A 68 4.00 -10.69 -9.17
C PRO A 68 2.89 -10.00 -9.95
N LEU A 69 2.92 -8.67 -9.95
CA LEU A 69 2.08 -7.85 -10.83
C LEU A 69 2.48 -8.11 -12.29
N LYS A 70 1.52 -8.53 -13.12
CA LYS A 70 1.77 -8.86 -14.53
C LYS A 70 1.58 -7.62 -15.39
N VAL A 71 2.63 -7.17 -16.05
CA VAL A 71 2.62 -6.07 -17.04
C VAL A 71 3.36 -6.53 -18.30
N GLY A 72 2.90 -6.08 -19.46
CA GLY A 72 3.48 -6.41 -20.76
C GLY A 72 4.50 -5.37 -21.24
N THR A 73 5.41 -5.77 -22.13
CA THR A 73 6.32 -4.83 -22.79
C THR A 73 5.54 -3.85 -23.67
N GLY A 74 5.83 -2.56 -23.54
CA GLY A 74 5.16 -1.49 -24.30
C GLY A 74 3.82 -1.04 -23.72
N GLU A 75 3.29 -1.71 -22.68
CA GLU A 75 2.08 -1.27 -21.98
C GLU A 75 2.32 0.05 -21.24
N ARG A 76 1.44 1.03 -21.44
CA ARG A 76 1.33 2.20 -20.58
C ARG A 76 0.57 1.79 -19.32
N VAL A 77 1.22 1.92 -18.16
CA VAL A 77 0.65 1.58 -16.86
C VAL A 77 0.39 2.83 -16.04
N ARG A 78 -0.80 2.92 -15.43
CA ARG A 78 -1.10 3.89 -14.36
C ARG A 78 -1.12 3.16 -13.03
N ILE A 79 -0.41 3.70 -12.05
CA ILE A 79 -0.44 3.19 -10.67
C ILE A 79 -1.05 4.28 -9.80
N PHE A 80 -2.16 3.97 -9.15
CA PHE A 80 -2.69 4.76 -8.05
C PHE A 80 -2.02 4.28 -6.78
N VAL A 81 -1.31 5.18 -6.10
CA VAL A 81 -0.56 4.86 -4.87
C VAL A 81 -1.19 5.61 -3.71
N LEU A 82 -1.61 4.88 -2.68
CA LEU A 82 -2.04 5.44 -1.40
C LEU A 82 -1.02 5.04 -0.34
N ASN A 83 -0.46 6.01 0.36
CA ASN A 83 0.18 5.74 1.64
C ASN A 83 -0.87 5.86 2.75
N ALA A 84 -1.30 4.73 3.31
CA ALA A 84 -2.25 4.70 4.41
C ALA A 84 -1.59 4.91 5.78
N GLY A 85 -0.25 4.77 5.88
CA GLY A 85 0.48 4.88 7.13
C GLY A 85 0.23 3.70 8.08
N PRO A 86 0.10 3.92 9.41
CA PRO A 86 -0.19 5.20 10.07
C PRO A 86 0.96 6.20 10.25
N SER A 87 2.22 5.79 10.17
CA SER A 87 3.32 6.58 10.77
C SER A 87 4.56 6.74 9.89
N VAL A 88 4.66 6.03 8.76
CA VAL A 88 5.83 6.06 7.88
C VAL A 88 5.45 6.58 6.49
N ASP A 89 6.24 7.54 5.99
CA ASP A 89 6.10 8.05 4.64
C ASP A 89 6.59 7.05 3.60
N SER A 90 5.98 7.09 2.40
CA SER A 90 6.43 6.29 1.26
C SER A 90 7.36 7.10 0.36
N SER A 91 8.60 6.65 0.20
CA SER A 91 9.46 7.05 -0.92
C SER A 91 9.24 6.08 -2.09
N PHE A 92 8.05 6.13 -2.69
CA PHE A 92 7.63 5.17 -3.71
C PHE A 92 8.55 5.21 -4.93
N HIS A 93 9.09 4.06 -5.30
CA HIS A 93 9.97 3.88 -6.45
C HIS A 93 9.74 2.50 -7.06
N VAL A 94 9.76 2.43 -8.40
CA VAL A 94 9.78 1.18 -9.16
C VAL A 94 11.19 1.06 -9.74
N ILE A 95 11.89 -0.02 -9.39
CA ILE A 95 13.26 -0.27 -9.88
C ILE A 95 13.19 -0.53 -11.39
N GLY A 96 13.84 0.33 -12.17
CA GLY A 96 13.87 0.31 -13.64
C GLY A 96 13.85 1.72 -14.21
#